data_AF-A0A956YQM4-F1
#
_entry.id   AF-A0A956YQM4-F1
#
_cell.length_a   1.000
_cell.length_b   1.000
_cell.length_c   1.000
_cell.angle_alpha   90.00
_cell.angle_beta   90.00
_cell.angle_gamma   90.00
#
_symmetry.space_group_name_H-M   'P 1'
#
loop_
_entity.id
_entity.type
_entity.pdbx_description
1 polymer ?
#
loop_
_entity_poly.entity_id
_entity_poly.type
_entity_poly.pdbx_seq_one_letter_code
_entity_poly.pdbx_strand_id
1 'polypeptide(L)'
;MKKRTFFFVLVSLSLLWLAACGGSPTPEPDPTDTAVAQVPDPTEVATDEPPVATPTAEMVPTEPAPTEEALFPTPDVTATSTTTPTVALPDYTVTILEPAPATTLLAGREVVFRGEVLPPTTDPISLTLTIGSFTAVSAQITPADNGIWELTTTLADAASGPGSLTAALGDLAQAQQANPIAFDSSTDEPYISLVTPVEGETAVAGYAFFMQGDSNNLIDDTFTIGVLVDGCTNFIAAQKISLTSGPWYGYVILPPNVEPGPACAAAYTGEYGEGNWREAVIPIQLRAYDDPQASLLNLGNLGEITFVVGEDTNLFGVAANVPEGVVDIMLELDSVGGSGVLVTSGKAFADQFGFWSIDLDVPDDAPAGAALLTISTGEGDNYQEIRLSVTISP
;
A
#
# COMPACT_ATOMS: atom_id res chain seq x y z
N MET A 1 12.44 -53.76 -36.83
CA MET A 1 11.03 -54.09 -37.15
C MET A 1 10.40 -54.83 -35.96
N LYS A 2 9.14 -54.52 -35.62
CA LYS A 2 8.27 -55.23 -34.65
C LYS A 2 8.70 -55.17 -33.16
N LYS A 3 7.80 -55.02 -32.18
CA LYS A 3 6.39 -54.54 -32.22
C LYS A 3 5.95 -54.04 -30.83
N ARG A 4 5.02 -53.07 -30.82
CA ARG A 4 4.25 -52.59 -29.66
C ARG A 4 3.59 -53.75 -28.89
N THR A 5 3.88 -53.91 -27.59
CA THR A 5 3.09 -54.80 -26.70
C THR A 5 3.11 -54.43 -25.20
N PHE A 6 3.14 -53.14 -24.84
CA PHE A 6 3.09 -52.72 -23.42
C PHE A 6 2.05 -51.65 -23.06
N PHE A 7 1.32 -51.10 -24.05
CA PHE A 7 0.43 -49.95 -23.86
C PHE A 7 -1.06 -50.32 -23.68
N PHE A 8 -1.38 -51.60 -23.40
CA PHE A 8 -2.77 -52.11 -23.40
C PHE A 8 -3.19 -52.83 -22.10
N VAL A 9 -2.36 -52.76 -21.05
CA VAL A 9 -2.63 -53.42 -19.75
C VAL A 9 -2.90 -52.40 -18.63
N LEU A 10 -2.55 -51.12 -18.82
CA LEU A 10 -2.72 -50.04 -17.83
C LEU A 10 -4.03 -49.24 -17.96
N VAL A 11 -4.77 -49.39 -19.08
CA VAL A 11 -6.04 -48.66 -19.31
C VAL A 11 -7.26 -49.46 -18.86
N SER A 12 -7.13 -50.78 -18.70
CA SER A 12 -8.22 -51.68 -18.29
C SER A 12 -8.37 -51.87 -16.77
N LEU A 13 -7.44 -51.34 -15.96
CA LEU A 13 -7.49 -51.45 -14.49
C LEU A 13 -8.11 -50.23 -13.80
N SER A 14 -8.17 -49.08 -14.49
CA SER A 14 -8.65 -47.80 -13.93
C SER A 14 -10.17 -47.58 -14.05
N LEU A 15 -10.90 -48.51 -14.68
CA LEU A 15 -12.33 -48.39 -15.02
C LEU A 15 -13.24 -49.30 -14.17
N LEU A 16 -12.72 -49.83 -13.06
CA LEU A 16 -13.41 -50.80 -12.19
C LEU A 16 -13.60 -50.32 -10.73
N TRP A 17 -13.47 -49.00 -10.50
CA TRP A 17 -13.61 -48.35 -9.19
C TRP A 17 -14.75 -47.30 -9.13
N LEU A 18 -15.69 -47.34 -10.07
CA LEU A 18 -16.83 -46.42 -10.17
C LEU A 18 -18.19 -47.16 -10.15
N ALA A 19 -18.40 -48.07 -9.19
CA ALA A 19 -19.72 -48.62 -8.88
C ALA A 19 -19.74 -49.44 -7.55
N ALA A 20 -19.79 -48.77 -6.39
CA ALA A 20 -20.48 -49.24 -5.17
C ALA A 20 -20.14 -48.38 -3.94
N CYS A 21 -21.05 -47.49 -3.53
CA CYS A 21 -21.42 -47.25 -2.12
C CYS A 21 -22.55 -46.21 -2.08
N GLY A 22 -23.80 -46.68 -2.02
CA GLY A 22 -24.93 -45.83 -1.67
C GLY A 22 -25.01 -45.66 -0.16
N GLY A 23 -25.26 -44.43 0.30
CA GLY A 23 -25.60 -44.08 1.68
C GLY A 23 -26.93 -43.32 1.71
N SER A 24 -27.76 -43.60 2.72
CA SER A 24 -29.14 -43.10 2.83
C SER A 24 -29.23 -41.57 3.03
N PRO A 25 -30.38 -40.95 2.69
CA PRO A 25 -30.62 -39.54 3.01
C PRO A 25 -30.67 -39.30 4.52
N THR A 26 -29.99 -38.24 4.96
CA THR A 26 -30.04 -37.71 6.33
C THR A 26 -31.34 -36.92 6.53
N PRO A 27 -32.05 -37.06 7.66
CA PRO A 27 -33.24 -36.25 7.96
C PRO A 27 -32.87 -34.81 8.34
N GLU A 28 -33.74 -33.85 7.98
CA GLU A 28 -33.70 -32.47 8.48
C GLU A 28 -33.90 -32.42 10.01
N PRO A 29 -33.24 -31.50 10.73
CA PRO A 29 -33.59 -31.16 12.10
C PRO A 29 -34.72 -30.11 12.14
N ASP A 30 -35.79 -30.40 12.89
CA ASP A 30 -36.83 -29.41 13.24
C ASP A 30 -36.23 -28.23 14.04
N PRO A 31 -36.78 -27.01 13.90
CA PRO A 31 -36.30 -25.84 14.63
C PRO A 31 -36.61 -25.96 16.14
N THR A 32 -35.59 -25.72 16.96
CA THR A 32 -35.74 -25.71 18.43
C THR A 32 -36.04 -24.29 18.93
N ASP A 33 -37.28 -24.05 19.35
CA ASP A 33 -37.66 -22.88 20.14
C ASP A 33 -36.74 -22.75 21.37
N THR A 34 -36.02 -21.64 21.50
CA THR A 34 -35.28 -21.30 22.73
C THR A 34 -35.83 -20.02 23.33
N ALA A 35 -36.25 -20.12 24.60
CA ALA A 35 -36.98 -19.06 25.29
C ALA A 35 -36.10 -17.85 25.64
N VAL A 36 -36.66 -16.64 25.46
CA VAL A 36 -36.08 -15.39 25.94
C VAL A 36 -36.21 -15.30 27.47
N ALA A 37 -35.07 -15.12 28.16
CA ALA A 37 -35.02 -14.78 29.58
C ALA A 37 -34.63 -13.29 29.75
N GLN A 38 -35.30 -12.60 30.68
CA GLN A 38 -35.20 -11.15 30.89
C GLN A 38 -34.04 -10.75 31.81
N VAL A 39 -33.38 -9.63 31.49
CA VAL A 39 -32.80 -8.64 32.45
C VAL A 39 -32.86 -7.28 31.72
N PRO A 40 -33.30 -6.15 32.33
CA PRO A 40 -32.52 -5.34 33.29
C PRO A 40 -33.18 -5.34 34.70
N ASP A 41 -32.68 -4.71 35.78
CA ASP A 41 -32.08 -3.37 35.88
C ASP A 41 -31.29 -3.20 37.24
N PRO A 42 -30.93 -2.01 37.74
CA PRO A 42 -29.55 -1.49 37.77
C PRO A 42 -28.93 -1.40 39.18
N THR A 43 -27.64 -1.04 39.29
CA THR A 43 -27.11 -0.32 40.48
C THR A 43 -25.89 0.55 40.13
N GLU A 44 -26.05 1.85 40.38
CA GLU A 44 -25.04 2.93 40.42
C GLU A 44 -24.36 2.90 41.81
N VAL A 45 -23.09 3.27 42.07
CA VAL A 45 -22.50 4.62 42.27
C VAL A 45 -21.09 4.39 42.87
N ALA A 46 -20.07 5.21 42.56
CA ALA A 46 -19.19 5.89 43.56
C ALA A 46 -17.82 6.34 43.02
N THR A 47 -17.60 7.66 43.04
CA THR A 47 -16.33 8.36 42.85
C THR A 47 -15.64 8.60 44.20
N ASP A 48 -14.32 8.56 44.29
CA ASP A 48 -13.54 9.60 45.03
C ASP A 48 -12.04 9.61 44.67
N GLU A 49 -11.38 10.76 44.91
CA GLU A 49 -10.00 11.09 44.46
C GLU A 49 -8.95 11.03 45.63
N PRO A 50 -7.70 11.56 45.57
CA PRO A 50 -6.50 10.92 46.18
C PRO A 50 -6.02 11.68 47.45
N PRO A 51 -4.81 11.45 48.06
CA PRO A 51 -3.56 12.03 47.50
C PRO A 51 -2.16 11.46 47.98
N VAL A 52 -1.06 12.01 47.38
CA VAL A 52 0.30 12.31 47.94
C VAL A 52 1.27 11.21 48.43
N ALA A 53 2.50 11.19 47.87
CA ALA A 53 3.78 11.39 48.62
C ALA A 53 5.06 11.46 47.72
N THR A 54 5.96 12.41 48.01
CA THR A 54 7.33 12.56 47.44
C THR A 54 8.33 12.82 48.58
N PRO A 55 9.50 12.15 48.60
CA PRO A 55 10.81 12.85 48.64
C PRO A 55 11.87 12.13 47.75
N THR A 56 12.90 12.74 47.12
CA THR A 56 14.03 13.56 47.66
C THR A 56 14.96 12.74 48.58
N ALA A 57 16.28 12.63 48.43
CA ALA A 57 17.28 13.07 47.43
C ALA A 57 18.23 11.86 47.12
N GLU A 58 19.50 11.91 46.68
CA GLU A 58 20.52 12.96 46.45
C GLU A 58 21.62 12.43 45.49
N MET A 59 22.68 13.22 45.20
CA MET A 59 23.89 12.74 44.49
C MET A 59 25.13 12.82 45.40
N VAL A 60 25.98 11.79 45.38
CA VAL A 60 27.30 11.80 46.04
C VAL A 60 28.40 11.51 45.00
N PRO A 61 29.35 12.44 44.76
CA PRO A 61 30.55 12.16 43.98
C PRO A 61 31.59 11.41 44.83
N THR A 62 32.31 10.45 44.24
CA THR A 62 33.39 9.74 44.92
C THR A 62 34.71 10.52 44.81
N GLU A 63 35.24 10.96 45.95
CA GLU A 63 36.58 11.57 46.06
C GLU A 63 37.65 10.47 46.27
N PRO A 64 38.72 10.42 45.46
CA PRO A 64 39.87 9.55 45.72
C PRO A 64 40.86 10.20 46.70
N ALA A 65 41.24 9.47 47.75
CA ALA A 65 42.18 9.93 48.77
C ALA A 65 43.62 10.10 48.23
N PRO A 66 44.44 10.99 48.82
CA PRO A 66 45.85 11.16 48.44
C PRO A 66 46.74 10.05 49.00
N THR A 67 47.88 9.79 48.34
CA THR A 67 48.99 9.00 48.91
C THR A 67 50.32 9.60 48.44
N GLU A 68 51.34 9.45 49.28
CA GLU A 68 52.49 10.35 49.38
C GLU A 68 53.61 10.18 48.33
N GLU A 69 54.31 11.30 48.11
CA GLU A 69 55.74 11.47 47.80
C GLU A 69 56.51 10.38 47.02
N ALA A 70 56.98 10.76 45.82
CA ALA A 70 58.21 10.23 45.22
C ALA A 70 59.15 11.38 44.79
N LEU A 71 60.36 11.38 45.34
CA LEU A 71 61.34 12.47 45.27
C LEU A 71 62.17 12.49 43.97
N PHE A 72 61.79 13.26 42.94
CA PHE A 72 62.73 13.78 41.92
C PHE A 72 62.23 15.10 41.28
N PRO A 73 63.10 16.11 41.08
CA PRO A 73 62.73 17.33 40.38
C PRO A 73 62.77 17.15 38.85
N THR A 74 61.60 17.06 38.22
CA THR A 74 61.46 17.16 36.75
C THR A 74 61.39 18.64 36.36
N PRO A 75 62.11 19.11 35.32
CA PRO A 75 62.19 20.54 34.99
C PRO A 75 60.84 21.12 34.54
N ASP A 76 60.63 22.40 34.85
CA ASP A 76 59.51 23.21 34.35
C ASP A 76 59.44 23.19 32.82
N VAL A 77 58.48 22.43 32.29
CA VAL A 77 58.02 22.58 30.92
C VAL A 77 56.69 23.30 30.99
N THR A 78 56.72 24.62 30.78
CA THR A 78 55.50 25.41 30.59
C THR A 78 54.84 24.96 29.29
N ALA A 79 53.95 23.98 29.39
CA ALA A 79 53.10 23.56 28.30
C ALA A 79 52.09 24.68 28.01
N THR A 80 52.45 25.58 27.09
CA THR A 80 51.50 26.51 26.50
C THR A 80 50.39 25.68 25.88
N SER A 81 49.20 25.74 26.46
CA SER A 81 48.03 25.03 25.94
C SER A 81 47.62 25.65 24.62
N THR A 82 48.14 25.10 23.51
CA THR A 82 47.66 25.43 22.18
C THR A 82 46.24 24.90 22.06
N THR A 83 45.26 25.74 22.40
CA THR A 83 43.87 25.53 22.01
C THR A 83 43.83 25.57 20.49
N THR A 84 43.84 24.40 19.85
CA THR A 84 43.39 24.28 18.46
C THR A 84 41.98 24.88 18.43
N PRO A 85 41.73 25.95 17.67
CA PRO A 85 40.38 26.45 17.53
C PRO A 85 39.59 25.38 16.78
N THR A 86 38.71 24.67 17.49
CA THR A 86 37.60 23.98 16.84
C THR A 86 36.74 25.05 16.20
N VAL A 87 36.98 25.32 14.92
CA VAL A 87 36.10 26.17 14.12
C VAL A 87 34.73 25.53 14.19
N ALA A 88 33.77 26.22 14.80
CA ALA A 88 32.40 25.78 14.76
C ALA A 88 31.98 25.73 13.29
N LEU A 89 31.64 24.53 12.81
CA LEU A 89 31.02 24.38 11.50
C LEU A 89 29.75 25.24 11.52
N PRO A 90 29.53 26.10 10.50
CA PRO A 90 28.28 26.84 10.40
C PRO A 90 27.12 25.86 10.30
N ASP A 91 26.04 26.16 11.02
CA ASP A 91 24.79 25.41 10.97
C ASP A 91 24.10 25.72 9.64
N TYR A 92 23.90 24.71 8.79
CA TYR A 92 23.35 24.85 7.45
C TYR A 92 21.89 24.39 7.41
N THR A 93 21.06 25.16 6.72
CA THR A 93 19.69 24.78 6.34
C THR A 93 19.61 24.76 4.83
N VAL A 94 19.11 23.65 4.26
CA VAL A 94 18.75 23.53 2.84
C VAL A 94 17.23 23.57 2.75
N THR A 95 16.69 24.27 1.74
CA THR A 95 15.25 24.36 1.48
C THR A 95 14.99 24.05 0.00
N ILE A 96 13.95 23.27 -0.29
CA ILE A 96 13.41 23.08 -1.65
C ILE A 96 12.24 24.06 -1.84
N LEU A 97 12.23 24.78 -2.95
CA LEU A 97 11.23 25.80 -3.30
C LEU A 97 10.41 25.41 -4.54
N GLU A 98 11.06 24.82 -5.55
CA GLU A 98 10.40 24.25 -6.73
C GLU A 98 10.95 22.83 -6.98
N PRO A 99 10.12 21.86 -7.41
CA PRO A 99 8.66 21.94 -7.48
C PRO A 99 8.03 22.12 -6.10
N ALA A 100 6.79 22.61 -6.02
CA ALA A 100 6.09 22.72 -4.74
C ALA A 100 5.76 21.33 -4.15
N PRO A 101 5.55 21.19 -2.83
CA PRO A 101 5.14 19.93 -2.20
C PRO A 101 3.92 19.31 -2.89
N ALA A 102 3.94 17.99 -3.07
CA ALA A 102 2.88 17.23 -3.74
C ALA A 102 2.56 17.64 -5.20
N THR A 103 3.44 18.40 -5.86
CA THR A 103 3.33 18.62 -7.32
C THR A 103 3.63 17.33 -8.06
N THR A 104 2.68 16.86 -8.89
CA THR A 104 2.91 15.77 -9.84
C THR A 104 3.84 16.21 -10.95
N LEU A 105 4.93 15.46 -11.13
CA LEU A 105 5.90 15.65 -12.19
C LEU A 105 5.65 14.64 -13.31
N LEU A 106 6.00 14.98 -14.55
CA LEU A 106 5.80 14.11 -15.70
C LEU A 106 7.12 13.44 -16.12
N ALA A 107 7.13 12.11 -16.15
CA ALA A 107 8.23 11.29 -16.64
C ALA A 107 8.60 11.68 -18.08
N GLY A 108 9.90 11.65 -18.42
CA GLY A 108 10.41 12.09 -19.72
C GLY A 108 10.31 13.60 -20.01
N ARG A 109 9.77 14.43 -19.10
CA ARG A 109 9.69 15.89 -19.26
C ARG A 109 10.83 16.61 -18.53
N GLU A 110 11.21 17.78 -19.02
CA GLU A 110 12.09 18.69 -18.30
C GLU A 110 11.37 19.29 -17.09
N VAL A 111 12.01 19.24 -15.93
CA VAL A 111 11.56 19.82 -14.67
C VAL A 111 12.63 20.77 -14.16
N VAL A 112 12.19 21.91 -13.60
CA VAL A 112 13.06 22.87 -12.91
C VAL A 112 12.94 22.62 -11.40
N PHE A 113 14.08 22.34 -10.78
CA PHE A 113 14.22 22.24 -9.33
C PHE A 113 14.89 23.51 -8.83
N ARG A 114 14.33 24.15 -7.81
CA ARG A 114 14.91 25.35 -7.17
C ARG A 114 14.93 25.22 -5.67
N GLY A 115 15.85 25.93 -5.03
CA GLY A 115 15.85 26.11 -3.61
C GLY A 115 16.92 27.08 -3.12
N GLU A 116 17.15 27.04 -1.81
CA GLU A 116 18.14 27.88 -1.13
C GLU A 116 18.95 27.08 -0.11
N VAL A 117 20.13 27.59 0.23
CA VAL A 117 20.95 27.16 1.37
C VAL A 117 21.38 28.36 2.20
N LEU A 118 21.22 28.25 3.52
CA LEU A 118 21.52 29.30 4.49
C LEU A 118 22.42 28.74 5.61
N PRO A 119 23.55 29.37 5.94
CA PRO A 119 24.16 30.50 5.22
C PRO A 119 24.63 30.11 3.81
N PRO A 120 24.78 31.07 2.88
CA PRO A 120 25.28 30.80 1.53
C PRO A 120 26.63 30.05 1.55
N THR A 121 26.76 29.04 0.69
CA THR A 121 27.98 28.27 0.49
C THR A 121 28.20 27.95 -1.00
N THR A 122 29.46 27.69 -1.37
CA THR A 122 29.86 27.17 -2.68
C THR A 122 29.99 25.64 -2.70
N ASP A 123 29.70 24.96 -1.59
CA ASP A 123 29.72 23.50 -1.51
C ASP A 123 28.56 22.88 -2.32
N PRO A 124 28.78 21.75 -3.00
CA PRO A 124 27.76 21.17 -3.88
C PRO A 124 26.62 20.51 -3.09
N ILE A 125 25.39 20.81 -3.49
CA ILE A 125 24.18 20.12 -3.06
C ILE A 125 23.96 18.91 -3.99
N SER A 126 23.77 17.73 -3.40
CA SER A 126 23.31 16.55 -4.12
C SER A 126 21.78 16.54 -4.15
N LEU A 127 21.20 16.50 -5.34
CA LEU A 127 19.77 16.39 -5.56
C LEU A 127 19.46 14.97 -6.06
N THR A 128 18.57 14.27 -5.37
CA THR A 128 18.17 12.90 -5.70
C THR A 128 16.66 12.78 -5.64
N LEU A 129 16.05 12.26 -6.69
CA LEU A 129 14.61 11.98 -6.77
C LEU A 129 14.43 10.49 -6.98
N THR A 130 13.85 9.80 -5.99
CA THR A 130 13.65 8.35 -5.99
C THR A 130 12.19 7.97 -6.05
N ILE A 131 11.84 6.91 -6.79
CA ILE A 131 10.53 6.23 -6.76
C ILE A 131 10.78 4.78 -6.35
N GLY A 132 10.40 4.38 -5.13
CA GLY A 132 10.77 3.06 -4.60
C GLY A 132 12.30 2.85 -4.65
N SER A 133 12.76 1.83 -5.38
CA SER A 133 14.18 1.54 -5.61
C SER A 133 14.80 2.31 -6.79
N PHE A 134 13.97 2.91 -7.65
CA PHE A 134 14.40 3.60 -8.87
C PHE A 134 14.83 5.06 -8.60
N THR A 135 15.89 5.52 -9.26
CA THR A 135 16.36 6.92 -9.17
C THR A 135 16.03 7.68 -10.44
N ALA A 136 14.99 8.51 -10.40
CA ALA A 136 14.50 9.30 -11.54
C ALA A 136 15.36 10.54 -11.82
N VAL A 137 16.04 11.09 -10.80
CA VAL A 137 17.07 12.13 -10.93
C VAL A 137 18.18 11.86 -9.93
N SER A 138 19.44 12.01 -10.35
CA SER A 138 20.59 12.12 -9.45
C SER A 138 21.59 13.11 -10.05
N ALA A 139 21.76 14.27 -9.41
CA ALA A 139 22.60 15.36 -9.88
C ALA A 139 23.31 16.07 -8.72
N GLN A 140 24.38 16.80 -9.04
CA GLN A 140 24.99 17.75 -8.12
C GLN A 140 24.89 19.16 -8.68
N ILE A 141 24.63 20.13 -7.80
CA ILE A 141 24.55 21.55 -8.13
C ILE A 141 25.31 22.40 -7.12
N THR A 142 26.11 23.33 -7.61
CA THR A 142 26.74 24.37 -6.79
C THR A 142 25.78 25.55 -6.64
N PRO A 143 25.43 25.99 -5.42
CA PRO A 143 24.65 27.20 -5.20
C PRO A 143 25.39 28.45 -5.70
N ALA A 144 24.63 29.49 -6.06
CA ALA A 144 25.18 30.81 -6.33
C ALA A 144 25.62 31.52 -5.03
N ASP A 145 26.38 32.61 -5.16
CA ASP A 145 26.94 33.39 -4.02
C ASP A 145 25.90 33.89 -3.00
N ASN A 146 24.61 33.91 -3.37
CA ASN A 146 23.48 34.29 -2.52
C ASN A 146 22.76 33.09 -1.85
N GLY A 147 23.26 31.87 -2.04
CA GLY A 147 22.68 30.63 -1.52
C GLY A 147 21.59 30.00 -2.39
N ILE A 148 21.18 30.62 -3.50
CA ILE A 148 20.13 30.09 -4.37
C ILE A 148 20.71 29.02 -5.32
N TRP A 149 19.99 27.92 -5.53
CA TRP A 149 20.33 26.87 -6.49
C TRP A 149 19.16 26.59 -7.44
N GLU A 150 19.46 26.28 -8.71
CA GLU A 150 18.48 25.98 -9.76
C GLU A 150 19.02 24.94 -10.75
N LEU A 151 18.35 23.80 -10.85
CA LEU A 151 18.67 22.72 -11.78
C LEU A 151 17.49 22.44 -12.71
N THR A 152 17.68 22.61 -14.01
CA THR A 152 16.76 22.06 -15.03
C THR A 152 17.29 20.71 -15.50
N THR A 153 16.46 19.67 -15.45
CA THR A 153 16.83 18.33 -15.93
C THR A 153 15.62 17.55 -16.40
N THR A 154 15.82 16.57 -17.30
CA THR A 154 14.76 15.66 -17.76
C THR A 154 14.55 14.57 -16.73
N LEU A 155 13.31 14.34 -16.30
CA LEU A 155 12.98 13.15 -15.52
C LEU A 155 13.14 11.90 -16.37
N ALA A 156 13.66 10.82 -15.77
CA ALA A 156 13.67 9.52 -16.43
C ALA A 156 12.25 9.12 -16.90
N ASP A 157 12.19 8.52 -18.08
CA ASP A 157 11.00 8.06 -18.78
C ASP A 157 10.62 6.61 -18.44
N ALA A 158 11.29 6.00 -17.46
CA ALA A 158 11.16 4.58 -17.13
C ALA A 158 10.21 4.28 -15.96
N ALA A 159 9.92 5.24 -15.08
CA ALA A 159 9.19 4.97 -13.84
C ALA A 159 8.20 6.07 -13.44
N SER A 160 7.10 5.66 -12.81
CA SER A 160 6.07 6.50 -12.19
C SER A 160 5.68 5.95 -10.81
N GLY A 161 5.10 6.79 -9.95
CA GLY A 161 4.81 6.48 -8.54
C GLY A 161 4.99 7.67 -7.61
N PRO A 162 4.66 7.57 -6.31
CA PRO A 162 5.03 8.58 -5.34
C PRO A 162 6.55 8.58 -5.18
N GLY A 163 7.16 9.74 -5.43
CA GLY A 163 8.59 9.95 -5.35
C GLY A 163 9.01 10.75 -4.13
N SER A 164 10.24 10.56 -3.69
CA SER A 164 10.88 11.38 -2.67
C SER A 164 12.04 12.18 -3.28
N LEU A 165 11.89 13.50 -3.29
CA LEU A 165 12.93 14.45 -3.65
C LEU A 165 13.76 14.76 -2.39
N THR A 166 15.07 14.57 -2.47
CA THR A 166 16.04 14.91 -1.42
C THR A 166 17.06 15.90 -1.97
N ALA A 167 17.33 16.96 -1.21
CA ALA A 167 18.41 17.90 -1.45
C ALA A 167 19.35 17.88 -0.23
N ALA A 168 20.61 17.48 -0.41
CA ALA A 168 21.56 17.29 0.69
C ALA A 168 22.89 18.01 0.45
N LEU A 169 23.36 18.78 1.44
CA LEU A 169 24.67 19.43 1.47
C LEU A 169 25.70 18.52 2.16
N GLY A 170 26.05 17.41 1.49
CA GLY A 170 26.81 16.33 2.12
C GLY A 170 26.08 15.83 3.38
N ASP A 171 26.84 15.61 4.47
CA ASP A 171 26.29 15.20 5.77
C ASP A 171 25.88 16.40 6.66
N LEU A 172 25.94 17.64 6.15
CA LEU A 172 25.76 18.86 6.96
C LEU A 172 24.30 19.30 7.08
N ALA A 173 23.50 19.11 6.03
CA ALA A 173 22.11 19.54 5.98
C ALA A 173 21.33 18.75 4.90
N GLN A 174 20.05 18.47 5.15
CA GLN A 174 19.17 17.75 4.24
C GLN A 174 17.76 18.34 4.26
N ALA A 175 17.16 18.49 3.08
CA ALA A 175 15.72 18.69 2.88
C ALA A 175 15.15 17.49 2.13
N GLN A 176 13.91 17.12 2.45
CA GLN A 176 13.17 16.04 1.79
C GLN A 176 11.73 16.49 1.51
N GLN A 177 11.21 16.13 0.35
CA GLN A 177 9.86 16.49 -0.11
C GLN A 177 9.23 15.32 -0.88
N ALA A 178 7.92 15.09 -0.70
CA ALA A 178 7.16 14.15 -1.50
C ALA A 178 6.72 14.80 -2.82
N ASN A 179 7.02 14.14 -3.95
CA ASN A 179 6.65 14.54 -5.29
C ASN A 179 6.28 13.30 -6.12
N PRO A 180 5.00 13.07 -6.44
CA PRO A 180 4.62 11.98 -7.33
C PRO A 180 5.10 12.24 -8.75
N ILE A 181 5.42 11.16 -9.46
CA ILE A 181 5.88 11.15 -10.85
C ILE A 181 4.87 10.31 -11.64
N ALA A 182 4.39 10.82 -12.77
CA ALA A 182 3.40 10.16 -13.61
C ALA A 182 3.87 10.12 -15.07
N PHE A 183 3.46 9.11 -15.83
CA PHE A 183 3.61 9.16 -17.28
C PHE A 183 2.62 10.17 -17.90
N ASP A 184 3.01 10.74 -19.04
CA ASP A 184 2.13 11.61 -19.81
C ASP A 184 1.21 10.76 -20.71
N SER A 185 -0.02 10.55 -20.25
CA SER A 185 -1.04 9.75 -20.95
C SER A 185 -1.50 10.34 -22.28
N SER A 186 -1.05 11.55 -22.66
CA SER A 186 -1.30 12.14 -23.98
C SER A 186 -0.26 11.75 -25.05
N THR A 187 0.71 10.89 -24.70
CA THR A 187 1.78 10.48 -25.61
C THR A 187 1.49 9.16 -26.34
N ASP A 188 2.07 9.02 -27.54
CA ASP A 188 2.07 7.78 -28.33
C ASP A 188 3.14 6.76 -27.86
N GLU A 189 3.87 7.03 -26.79
CA GLU A 189 4.89 6.11 -26.26
C GLU A 189 4.28 5.01 -25.38
N PRO A 190 4.98 3.87 -25.21
CA PRO A 190 4.60 2.86 -24.22
C PRO A 190 4.52 3.48 -22.83
N TYR A 191 3.37 3.32 -22.16
CA TYR A 191 3.23 3.67 -20.76
C TYR A 191 2.33 2.68 -20.01
N ILE A 192 2.55 2.61 -18.70
CA ILE A 192 1.69 1.90 -17.75
C ILE A 192 1.56 2.73 -16.48
N SER A 193 0.35 2.90 -15.95
CA SER A 193 0.09 3.60 -14.69
C SER A 193 -0.57 2.68 -13.68
N LEU A 194 -0.41 2.97 -12.39
CA LEU A 194 -1.22 2.42 -11.31
C LEU A 194 -2.18 3.50 -10.79
N VAL A 195 -3.43 3.12 -10.59
CA VAL A 195 -4.50 3.92 -9.97
C VAL A 195 -4.84 3.35 -8.59
N THR A 196 -4.87 2.01 -8.48
CA THR A 196 -5.06 1.26 -7.25
C THR A 196 -3.92 0.23 -7.16
N PRO A 197 -3.25 0.07 -6.00
CA PRO A 197 -3.52 0.68 -4.70
C PRO A 197 -3.18 2.17 -4.60
N VAL A 198 -3.59 2.80 -3.51
CA VAL A 198 -3.09 4.12 -3.08
C VAL A 198 -1.84 4.00 -2.20
N GLU A 199 -1.10 5.10 -2.02
CA GLU A 199 0.10 5.12 -1.17
C GLU A 199 -0.22 4.73 0.28
N GLY A 200 0.49 3.73 0.81
CA GLY A 200 0.30 3.22 2.17
C GLY A 200 -0.88 2.25 2.32
N GLU A 201 -1.56 1.85 1.25
CA GLU A 201 -2.62 0.84 1.32
C GLU A 201 -2.11 -0.48 1.91
N THR A 202 -2.98 -1.19 2.62
CA THR A 202 -2.62 -2.44 3.29
C THR A 202 -2.86 -3.65 2.39
N ALA A 203 -1.88 -4.55 2.36
CA ALA A 203 -1.94 -5.83 1.68
C ALA A 203 -1.70 -6.97 2.67
N VAL A 204 -2.48 -8.05 2.60
CA VAL A 204 -2.45 -9.14 3.60
C VAL A 204 -1.85 -10.40 2.97
N ALA A 205 -0.78 -10.93 3.59
CA ALA A 205 -0.16 -12.18 3.15
C ALA A 205 -1.20 -13.32 3.12
N GLY A 206 -1.14 -14.19 2.12
CA GLY A 206 -2.09 -15.30 1.92
C GLY A 206 -3.35 -14.93 1.11
N TYR A 207 -3.66 -13.65 0.97
CA TYR A 207 -4.85 -13.15 0.27
C TYR A 207 -4.52 -12.61 -1.13
N ALA A 208 -5.55 -12.46 -1.96
CA ALA A 208 -5.45 -11.73 -3.22
C ALA A 208 -5.32 -10.22 -2.97
N PHE A 209 -4.45 -9.57 -3.75
CA PHE A 209 -4.24 -8.13 -3.71
C PHE A 209 -4.52 -7.54 -5.10
N PHE A 210 -5.50 -6.64 -5.19
CA PHE A 210 -5.90 -6.02 -6.45
C PHE A 210 -4.95 -4.90 -6.87
N MET A 211 -4.77 -4.79 -8.17
CA MET A 211 -4.15 -3.64 -8.82
C MET A 211 -5.02 -3.21 -9.99
N GLN A 212 -5.12 -1.91 -10.20
CA GLN A 212 -5.88 -1.29 -11.28
C GLN A 212 -5.06 -0.13 -11.86
N GLY A 213 -5.24 0.15 -13.15
CA GLY A 213 -4.49 1.19 -13.81
C GLY A 213 -4.95 1.49 -15.23
N ASP A 214 -4.16 2.28 -15.95
CA ASP A 214 -4.31 2.53 -17.37
C ASP A 214 -3.02 2.16 -18.11
N SER A 215 -3.10 2.02 -19.43
CA SER A 215 -1.99 1.57 -20.26
C SER A 215 -2.13 2.04 -21.70
N ASN A 216 -1.01 2.28 -22.38
CA ASN A 216 -1.03 2.49 -23.83
C ASN A 216 0.24 1.94 -24.48
N ASN A 217 0.09 1.48 -25.73
CA ASN A 217 1.17 1.00 -26.59
C ASN A 217 2.16 0.05 -25.87
N LEU A 218 1.60 -0.91 -25.10
CA LEU A 218 2.38 -1.81 -24.25
C LEU A 218 3.38 -2.67 -25.06
N ILE A 219 4.54 -2.93 -24.48
CA ILE A 219 5.60 -3.72 -25.12
C ILE A 219 5.14 -5.18 -25.20
N ASP A 220 5.20 -5.74 -26.41
CA ASP A 220 4.69 -7.07 -26.76
C ASP A 220 3.20 -7.30 -26.40
N ASP A 221 2.37 -6.25 -26.36
CA ASP A 221 0.95 -6.31 -25.92
C ASP A 221 0.80 -6.94 -24.52
N THR A 222 1.80 -6.76 -23.64
CA THR A 222 1.80 -7.35 -22.31
C THR A 222 2.39 -6.45 -21.23
N PHE A 223 1.94 -6.68 -20.00
CA PHE A 223 2.50 -6.12 -18.79
C PHE A 223 2.48 -7.15 -17.66
N THR A 224 3.18 -6.87 -16.56
CA THR A 224 3.21 -7.71 -15.36
C THR A 224 2.90 -6.85 -14.16
N ILE A 225 1.94 -7.28 -13.35
CA ILE A 225 1.66 -6.71 -12.03
C ILE A 225 2.29 -7.57 -10.94
N GLY A 226 2.62 -6.98 -9.80
CA GLY A 226 3.20 -7.72 -8.69
C GLY A 226 3.37 -6.91 -7.42
N VAL A 227 3.79 -7.59 -6.36
CA VAL A 227 4.25 -6.96 -5.13
C VAL A 227 5.74 -7.24 -4.94
N LEU A 228 6.50 -6.16 -4.71
CA LEU A 228 7.93 -6.13 -4.46
C LEU A 228 8.21 -5.93 -2.96
N VAL A 229 9.21 -6.67 -2.44
CA VAL A 229 9.77 -6.49 -1.10
C VAL A 229 11.26 -6.08 -1.20
N ASP A 230 11.98 -6.08 -0.07
CA ASP A 230 13.41 -5.78 0.04
C ASP A 230 13.79 -4.38 -0.51
N GLY A 231 13.03 -3.35 -0.11
CA GLY A 231 13.21 -2.01 -0.65
C GLY A 231 12.67 -1.85 -2.07
N CYS A 232 11.65 -2.65 -2.42
CA CYS A 232 10.99 -2.67 -3.72
C CYS A 232 11.92 -3.11 -4.87
N THR A 233 12.56 -4.27 -4.71
CA THR A 233 13.45 -4.89 -5.72
C THR A 233 13.13 -6.35 -6.03
N ASN A 234 12.51 -7.09 -5.11
CA ASN A 234 12.27 -8.54 -5.26
C ASN A 234 10.77 -8.86 -5.29
N PHE A 235 10.27 -9.47 -6.37
CA PHE A 235 8.86 -9.89 -6.43
C PHE A 235 8.57 -11.08 -5.51
N ILE A 236 7.59 -10.92 -4.62
CA ILE A 236 7.00 -12.04 -3.83
C ILE A 236 5.81 -12.69 -4.54
N ALA A 237 5.13 -11.94 -5.38
CA ALA A 237 4.00 -12.37 -6.18
C ALA A 237 3.96 -11.53 -7.46
N ALA A 238 3.68 -12.15 -8.61
CA ALA A 238 3.55 -11.48 -9.89
C ALA A 238 2.58 -12.22 -10.82
N GLN A 239 1.87 -11.48 -11.67
CA GLN A 239 0.99 -11.99 -12.70
C GLN A 239 1.25 -11.23 -14.00
N LYS A 240 1.54 -11.96 -15.09
CA LYS A 240 1.63 -11.40 -16.44
C LYS A 240 0.24 -11.35 -17.08
N ILE A 241 -0.10 -10.20 -17.66
CA ILE A 241 -1.39 -9.90 -18.29
C ILE A 241 -1.14 -9.53 -19.76
N SER A 242 -2.05 -9.95 -20.65
CA SER A 242 -2.03 -9.61 -22.08
C SER A 242 -3.12 -8.58 -22.38
N LEU A 243 -2.71 -7.38 -22.77
CA LEU A 243 -3.54 -6.25 -23.13
C LEU A 243 -2.71 -5.30 -24.01
N THR A 244 -3.31 -4.72 -25.05
CA THR A 244 -2.64 -3.74 -25.92
C THR A 244 -2.62 -2.34 -25.30
N SER A 245 -3.78 -1.88 -24.83
CA SER A 245 -3.99 -0.57 -24.22
C SER A 245 -5.34 -0.49 -23.49
N GLY A 246 -5.53 0.59 -22.73
CA GLY A 246 -6.75 0.93 -22.01
C GLY A 246 -6.69 0.58 -20.52
N PRO A 247 -7.81 0.87 -19.81
CA PRO A 247 -7.93 0.61 -18.39
C PRO A 247 -7.88 -0.89 -18.10
N TRP A 248 -7.22 -1.25 -17.02
CA TRP A 248 -6.98 -2.63 -16.65
C TRP A 248 -7.19 -2.85 -15.16
N TYR A 249 -7.52 -4.10 -14.82
CA TYR A 249 -7.50 -4.63 -13.46
C TYR A 249 -6.80 -5.97 -13.47
N GLY A 250 -6.25 -6.35 -12.32
CA GLY A 250 -5.67 -7.66 -12.09
C GLY A 250 -5.48 -7.90 -10.60
N TYR A 251 -5.00 -9.09 -10.24
CA TYR A 251 -4.66 -9.41 -8.86
C TYR A 251 -3.47 -10.34 -8.77
N VAL A 252 -2.77 -10.29 -7.65
CA VAL A 252 -1.77 -11.30 -7.29
C VAL A 252 -2.14 -11.93 -5.95
N ILE A 253 -1.98 -13.25 -5.84
CA ILE A 253 -2.15 -13.95 -4.57
C ILE A 253 -0.83 -13.86 -3.82
N LEU A 254 -0.84 -13.22 -2.66
CA LEU A 254 0.36 -13.06 -1.84
C LEU A 254 0.67 -14.38 -1.10
N PRO A 255 1.93 -14.84 -1.06
CA PRO A 255 2.26 -16.03 -0.29
C PRO A 255 1.96 -15.81 1.22
N PRO A 256 1.46 -16.82 1.96
CA PRO A 256 1.07 -16.66 3.36
C PRO A 256 2.23 -16.44 4.34
N ASN A 257 3.46 -16.79 3.93
CA ASN A 257 4.66 -16.75 4.77
C ASN A 257 5.57 -15.53 4.47
N VAL A 258 4.98 -14.43 3.99
CA VAL A 258 5.71 -13.19 3.70
C VAL A 258 5.94 -12.40 4.99
N GLU A 259 7.12 -11.79 5.13
CA GLU A 259 7.44 -10.95 6.29
C GLU A 259 6.63 -9.64 6.24
N PRO A 260 5.93 -9.25 7.34
CA PRO A 260 5.21 -7.98 7.40
C PRO A 260 6.16 -6.79 7.35
N GLY A 261 5.86 -5.79 6.53
CA GLY A 261 6.78 -4.65 6.34
C GLY A 261 6.39 -3.75 5.17
N PRO A 262 7.18 -2.70 4.91
CA PRO A 262 7.01 -1.87 3.73
C PRO A 262 7.31 -2.68 2.47
N ALA A 263 6.47 -2.49 1.45
CA ALA A 263 6.57 -3.11 0.15
C ALA A 263 6.13 -2.11 -0.93
N CYS A 264 6.16 -2.52 -2.20
CA CYS A 264 5.51 -1.77 -3.27
C CYS A 264 4.62 -2.69 -4.11
N ALA A 265 3.43 -2.22 -4.46
CA ALA A 265 2.75 -2.68 -5.65
C ALA A 265 3.49 -2.15 -6.88
N ALA A 266 3.62 -2.95 -7.92
CA ALA A 266 4.27 -2.56 -9.16
C ALA A 266 3.52 -3.11 -10.38
N ALA A 267 3.52 -2.33 -11.46
CA ALA A 267 3.02 -2.72 -12.77
C ALA A 267 4.04 -2.30 -13.82
N TYR A 268 4.58 -3.23 -14.61
CA TYR A 268 5.62 -2.93 -15.59
C TYR A 268 5.39 -3.60 -16.96
N THR A 269 5.94 -2.99 -18.00
CA THR A 269 6.00 -3.53 -19.37
C THR A 269 7.43 -3.49 -19.92
N GLY A 270 7.76 -4.39 -20.85
CA GLY A 270 9.12 -4.67 -21.28
C GLY A 270 9.87 -5.68 -20.39
N GLU A 271 11.18 -5.80 -20.56
CA GLU A 271 12.02 -6.67 -19.72
C GLU A 271 12.45 -5.92 -18.45
N TYR A 272 12.18 -6.50 -17.28
CA TYR A 272 12.34 -5.82 -15.98
C TYR A 272 13.78 -5.35 -15.76
N GLY A 273 13.98 -4.03 -15.60
CA GLY A 273 15.29 -3.41 -15.43
C GLY A 273 16.11 -3.20 -16.72
N GLU A 274 15.58 -3.52 -17.91
CA GLU A 274 16.22 -3.20 -19.20
C GLU A 274 15.86 -1.80 -19.70
N GLY A 275 16.67 -1.24 -20.60
CA GLY A 275 16.54 0.17 -21.03
C GLY A 275 15.26 0.54 -21.80
N ASN A 276 14.42 -0.43 -22.19
CA ASN A 276 13.14 -0.20 -22.85
C ASN A 276 11.93 -0.27 -21.90
N TRP A 277 12.12 -0.67 -20.64
CA TRP A 277 11.00 -0.93 -19.74
C TRP A 277 10.29 0.35 -19.27
N ARG A 278 9.06 0.15 -18.78
CA ARG A 278 8.24 1.17 -18.11
C ARG A 278 7.61 0.55 -16.87
N GLU A 279 7.65 1.23 -15.75
CA GLU A 279 7.10 0.78 -14.47
C GLU A 279 6.23 1.87 -13.80
N ALA A 280 5.16 1.45 -13.15
CA ALA A 280 4.47 2.20 -12.12
C ALA A 280 4.67 1.47 -10.79
N VAL A 281 5.04 2.20 -9.73
CA VAL A 281 5.32 1.67 -8.40
C VAL A 281 4.54 2.47 -7.36
N ILE A 282 3.86 1.80 -6.43
CA ILE A 282 3.17 2.46 -5.30
C ILE A 282 3.55 1.74 -4.00
N PRO A 283 4.16 2.43 -3.01
CA PRO A 283 4.44 1.89 -1.69
C PRO A 283 3.16 1.47 -0.97
N ILE A 284 3.21 0.29 -0.36
CA ILE A 284 2.13 -0.35 0.39
C ILE A 284 2.68 -0.96 1.68
N GLN A 285 1.78 -1.30 2.61
CA GLN A 285 2.12 -1.98 3.85
C GLN A 285 1.67 -3.44 3.82
N LEU A 286 2.62 -4.37 3.90
CA LEU A 286 2.30 -5.79 4.07
C LEU A 286 1.97 -6.13 5.54
N ARG A 287 0.97 -6.97 5.73
CA ARG A 287 0.55 -7.56 7.01
C ARG A 287 0.66 -9.09 6.97
N ALA A 288 0.87 -9.69 8.14
CA ALA A 288 0.88 -11.14 8.29
C ALA A 288 -0.51 -11.72 8.01
N TYR A 289 -0.54 -12.96 7.53
CA TYR A 289 -1.77 -13.73 7.35
C TYR A 289 -2.58 -13.84 8.65
N ASP A 290 -1.91 -14.00 9.79
CA ASP A 290 -2.51 -14.17 11.11
C ASP A 290 -2.62 -12.86 11.93
N ASP A 291 -2.38 -11.68 11.33
CA ASP A 291 -2.59 -10.39 12.01
C ASP A 291 -4.11 -10.15 12.20
N PRO A 292 -4.64 -10.19 13.45
CA PRO A 292 -6.06 -10.04 13.71
C PRO A 292 -6.57 -8.61 13.49
N GLN A 293 -5.69 -7.66 13.17
CA GLN A 293 -6.03 -6.28 12.79
C GLN A 293 -5.90 -6.03 11.29
N ALA A 294 -5.52 -7.05 10.50
CA ALA A 294 -5.48 -6.99 9.05
C ALA A 294 -6.82 -7.38 8.40
N SER A 295 -7.95 -7.01 9.01
CA SER A 295 -9.27 -7.08 8.38
C SER A 295 -9.33 -6.05 7.24
N LEU A 296 -9.65 -6.49 6.02
CA LEU A 296 -9.69 -5.63 4.84
C LEU A 296 -10.88 -5.99 3.96
N LEU A 297 -11.54 -4.97 3.41
CA LEU A 297 -12.59 -5.11 2.40
C LEU A 297 -12.27 -4.16 1.25
N ASN A 298 -12.08 -4.70 0.05
CA ASN A 298 -11.84 -3.94 -1.19
C ASN A 298 -12.84 -4.38 -2.28
N LEU A 299 -13.32 -3.43 -3.08
CA LEU A 299 -14.16 -3.67 -4.26
C LEU A 299 -13.30 -3.62 -5.53
N GLY A 300 -13.44 -4.62 -6.40
CA GLY A 300 -12.65 -4.78 -7.63
C GLY A 300 -13.27 -4.14 -8.89
N ASN A 301 -14.55 -3.76 -8.84
CA ASN A 301 -15.23 -3.08 -9.94
C ASN A 301 -14.56 -1.74 -10.28
N LEU A 302 -14.45 -1.43 -11.58
CA LEU A 302 -13.83 -0.20 -12.10
C LEU A 302 -14.86 0.89 -12.42
N GLY A 303 -14.50 2.15 -12.16
CA GLY A 303 -15.25 3.32 -12.62
C GLY A 303 -16.58 3.58 -11.88
N GLU A 304 -17.46 4.36 -12.51
CA GLU A 304 -18.80 4.63 -11.98
C GLU A 304 -19.70 3.41 -12.16
N ILE A 305 -20.05 2.76 -11.05
CA ILE A 305 -20.96 1.61 -11.06
C ILE A 305 -22.38 2.10 -11.36
N THR A 306 -22.95 1.59 -12.46
CA THR A 306 -24.35 1.81 -12.83
C THR A 306 -25.07 0.48 -12.79
N PHE A 307 -26.16 0.42 -12.02
CA PHE A 307 -27.09 -0.69 -12.01
C PHE A 307 -28.20 -0.43 -13.04
N VAL A 308 -28.68 -1.46 -13.72
CA VAL A 308 -29.79 -1.36 -14.67
C VAL A 308 -30.98 -2.13 -14.10
N VAL A 309 -32.17 -1.54 -14.17
CA VAL A 309 -33.42 -2.15 -13.72
C VAL A 309 -33.70 -3.44 -14.51
N GLY A 310 -33.94 -4.55 -13.82
CA GLY A 310 -34.17 -5.87 -14.42
C GLY A 310 -32.91 -6.58 -14.91
N GLU A 311 -31.70 -6.09 -14.61
CA GLU A 311 -30.44 -6.74 -14.96
C GLU A 311 -29.58 -7.08 -13.72
N ASP A 312 -28.88 -8.21 -13.81
CA ASP A 312 -27.87 -8.62 -12.84
C ASP A 312 -26.60 -7.75 -12.97
N THR A 313 -26.18 -7.10 -11.88
CA THR A 313 -24.89 -6.41 -11.82
C THR A 313 -23.88 -7.23 -11.04
N ASN A 314 -22.84 -7.76 -11.71
CA ASN A 314 -21.77 -8.49 -11.03
C ASN A 314 -20.89 -7.54 -10.20
N LEU A 315 -20.85 -7.78 -8.90
CA LEU A 315 -19.93 -7.15 -7.96
C LEU A 315 -18.89 -8.20 -7.54
N PHE A 316 -17.63 -7.79 -7.41
CA PHE A 316 -16.57 -8.67 -6.95
C PHE A 316 -15.50 -7.90 -6.18
N GLY A 317 -14.79 -8.57 -5.28
CA GLY A 317 -13.81 -7.94 -4.43
C GLY A 317 -12.97 -8.92 -3.62
N VAL A 318 -12.31 -8.37 -2.60
CA VAL A 318 -11.48 -9.11 -1.64
C VAL A 318 -11.92 -8.76 -0.23
N ALA A 319 -12.01 -9.80 0.60
CA ALA A 319 -12.24 -9.73 2.04
C ALA A 319 -11.13 -10.56 2.72
N ALA A 320 -10.22 -9.90 3.43
CA ALA A 320 -9.11 -10.54 4.15
C ALA A 320 -9.37 -10.55 5.66
N ASN A 321 -8.97 -11.64 6.34
CA ASN A 321 -9.16 -11.87 7.78
C ASN A 321 -10.59 -11.65 8.32
N VAL A 322 -11.58 -11.87 7.47
CA VAL A 322 -13.01 -11.78 7.77
C VAL A 322 -13.53 -13.07 8.43
N PRO A 323 -14.25 -12.99 9.58
CA PRO A 323 -14.97 -14.12 10.16
C PRO A 323 -15.97 -14.74 9.18
N GLU A 324 -15.90 -16.05 8.99
CA GLU A 324 -16.76 -16.84 8.07
C GLU A 324 -16.70 -16.42 6.58
N GLY A 325 -15.85 -15.46 6.21
CA GLY A 325 -15.74 -14.92 4.85
C GLY A 325 -16.98 -14.16 4.35
N VAL A 326 -17.93 -13.82 5.24
CA VAL A 326 -19.22 -13.22 4.83
C VAL A 326 -19.04 -11.76 4.42
N VAL A 327 -19.53 -11.40 3.24
CA VAL A 327 -19.66 -10.02 2.79
C VAL A 327 -21.14 -9.72 2.55
N ASP A 328 -21.63 -8.66 3.19
CA ASP A 328 -23.00 -8.16 3.05
C ASP A 328 -23.03 -7.02 2.03
N ILE A 329 -23.97 -7.08 1.09
CA ILE A 329 -24.16 -6.10 0.03
C ILE A 329 -25.57 -5.54 0.13
N MET A 330 -25.70 -4.21 0.10
CA MET A 330 -26.98 -3.51 0.20
C MET A 330 -27.00 -2.32 -0.76
N LEU A 331 -28.03 -2.24 -1.60
CA LEU A 331 -28.28 -1.11 -2.48
C LEU A 331 -29.54 -0.37 -2.02
N GLU A 332 -29.39 0.89 -1.64
CA GLU A 332 -30.49 1.77 -1.21
C GLU A 332 -30.64 2.95 -2.16
N LEU A 333 -31.86 3.38 -2.47
CA LEU A 333 -32.08 4.64 -3.16
C LEU A 333 -31.74 5.82 -2.23
N ASP A 334 -30.94 6.77 -2.71
CA ASP A 334 -30.61 7.97 -1.95
C ASP A 334 -31.86 8.84 -1.79
N SER A 335 -32.16 9.23 -0.55
CA SER A 335 -33.35 10.00 -0.22
C SER A 335 -32.99 11.28 0.51
N VAL A 336 -33.43 12.41 -0.05
CA VAL A 336 -33.10 13.75 0.48
C VAL A 336 -33.78 13.96 1.83
N GLY A 337 -33.07 13.61 2.91
CA GLY A 337 -33.45 13.88 4.30
C GLY A 337 -33.87 12.68 5.15
N GLY A 338 -33.56 11.44 4.78
CA GLY A 338 -33.90 10.24 5.56
C GLY A 338 -32.93 9.07 5.38
N SER A 339 -33.24 7.93 5.99
CA SER A 339 -32.61 6.65 5.65
C SER A 339 -32.98 6.25 4.21
N GLY A 340 -32.08 5.60 3.49
CA GLY A 340 -32.35 5.13 2.14
C GLY A 340 -33.54 4.17 2.06
N VAL A 341 -34.11 4.03 0.87
CA VAL A 341 -35.11 2.98 0.61
C VAL A 341 -34.36 1.78 0.05
N LEU A 342 -34.35 0.67 0.77
CA LEU A 342 -33.76 -0.58 0.30
C LEU A 342 -34.35 -0.98 -1.06
N VAL A 343 -33.48 -1.13 -2.05
CA VAL A 343 -33.82 -1.62 -3.40
C VAL A 343 -33.56 -3.12 -3.48
N THR A 344 -32.35 -3.54 -3.11
CA THR A 344 -31.93 -4.95 -3.13
C THR A 344 -30.78 -5.18 -2.14
N SER A 345 -30.56 -6.43 -1.75
CA SER A 345 -29.49 -6.84 -0.85
C SER A 345 -29.08 -8.29 -1.11
N GLY A 346 -27.81 -8.60 -0.92
CA GLY A 346 -27.27 -9.95 -1.07
C GLY A 346 -26.13 -10.25 -0.12
N LYS A 347 -25.75 -11.53 -0.04
CA LYS A 347 -24.59 -12.00 0.72
C LYS A 347 -23.64 -12.76 -0.20
N ALA A 348 -22.39 -12.33 -0.24
CA ALA A 348 -21.29 -13.05 -0.89
C ALA A 348 -20.45 -13.77 0.17
N PHE A 349 -19.69 -14.76 -0.27
CA PHE A 349 -18.73 -15.49 0.56
C PHE A 349 -17.36 -15.44 -0.10
N ALA A 350 -16.38 -14.99 0.66
CA ALA A 350 -14.98 -14.95 0.27
C ALA A 350 -14.37 -16.36 0.25
N ASP A 351 -13.56 -16.65 -0.77
CA ASP A 351 -12.83 -17.90 -0.88
C ASP A 351 -11.58 -17.94 0.02
N GLN A 352 -10.77 -19.00 -0.10
CA GLN A 352 -9.54 -19.17 0.69
C GLN A 352 -8.46 -18.09 0.45
N PHE A 353 -8.58 -17.31 -0.64
CA PHE A 353 -7.72 -16.17 -0.96
C PHE A 353 -8.43 -14.83 -0.72
N GLY A 354 -9.62 -14.85 -0.12
CA GLY A 354 -10.45 -13.69 0.16
C GLY A 354 -11.31 -13.22 -1.01
N PHE A 355 -11.25 -13.86 -2.19
CA PHE A 355 -12.01 -13.40 -3.35
C PHE A 355 -13.50 -13.68 -3.16
N TRP A 356 -14.33 -12.64 -3.28
CA TRP A 356 -15.79 -12.75 -3.25
C TRP A 356 -16.39 -12.18 -4.53
N SER A 357 -17.55 -12.70 -4.93
CA SER A 357 -18.37 -12.14 -6.00
C SER A 357 -19.85 -12.48 -5.80
N ILE A 358 -20.72 -11.61 -6.30
CA ILE A 358 -22.17 -11.74 -6.30
C ILE A 358 -22.75 -11.07 -7.55
N ASP A 359 -23.74 -11.71 -8.15
CA ASP A 359 -24.63 -11.07 -9.12
C ASP A 359 -25.79 -10.44 -8.33
N LEU A 360 -25.86 -9.10 -8.32
CA LEU A 360 -26.88 -8.35 -7.59
C LEU A 360 -28.03 -7.98 -8.54
N ASP A 361 -29.14 -8.69 -8.41
CA ASP A 361 -30.42 -8.43 -9.11
C ASP A 361 -31.04 -7.13 -8.61
N VAL A 362 -31.40 -6.24 -9.54
CA VAL A 362 -32.17 -5.02 -9.29
C VAL A 362 -33.59 -5.20 -9.85
N PRO A 363 -34.64 -5.21 -9.01
CA PRO A 363 -36.01 -5.50 -9.45
C PRO A 363 -36.53 -4.60 -10.58
N ASP A 364 -37.34 -5.17 -11.47
CA ASP A 364 -38.02 -4.47 -12.59
C ASP A 364 -38.83 -3.22 -12.18
N ASP A 365 -39.27 -3.14 -10.91
CA ASP A 365 -40.03 -2.02 -10.35
C ASP A 365 -39.20 -1.07 -9.46
N ALA A 366 -37.87 -1.25 -9.43
CA ALA A 366 -36.96 -0.39 -8.69
C ALA A 366 -36.97 1.05 -9.23
N PRO A 367 -36.98 2.07 -8.35
CA PRO A 367 -36.90 3.46 -8.76
C PRO A 367 -35.51 3.80 -9.33
N ALA A 368 -35.47 4.33 -10.56
CA ALA A 368 -34.25 4.90 -11.14
C ALA A 368 -33.84 6.21 -10.45
N GLY A 369 -32.54 6.43 -10.28
CA GLY A 369 -31.99 7.61 -9.63
C GLY A 369 -30.62 7.39 -8.99
N ALA A 370 -30.18 8.37 -8.18
CA ALA A 370 -29.00 8.22 -7.34
C ALA A 370 -29.27 7.22 -6.21
N ALA A 371 -28.29 6.37 -5.94
CA ALA A 371 -28.36 5.30 -4.94
C ALA A 371 -27.04 5.21 -4.16
N LEU A 372 -27.09 4.51 -3.04
CA LEU A 372 -25.96 4.20 -2.18
C LEU A 372 -25.76 2.69 -2.17
N LEU A 373 -24.63 2.24 -2.71
CA LEU A 373 -24.14 0.88 -2.53
C LEU A 373 -23.32 0.84 -1.23
N THR A 374 -23.76 0.03 -0.28
CA THR A 374 -23.03 -0.30 0.94
C THR A 374 -22.58 -1.75 0.85
N ILE A 375 -21.29 -1.99 1.05
CA ILE A 375 -20.71 -3.33 1.17
C ILE A 375 -20.04 -3.39 2.53
N SER A 376 -20.33 -4.38 3.35
CA SER A 376 -19.81 -4.49 4.70
C SER A 376 -19.39 -5.91 5.07
N THR A 377 -18.53 -6.04 6.07
CA THR A 377 -18.03 -7.32 6.55
C THR A 377 -17.47 -7.21 7.96
N GLY A 378 -17.39 -8.35 8.65
CA GLY A 378 -16.92 -8.43 10.05
C GLY A 378 -17.88 -7.82 11.06
N GLU A 379 -17.47 -7.83 12.32
CA GLU A 379 -18.23 -7.25 13.45
C GLU A 379 -17.26 -6.58 14.44
N GLY A 380 -17.78 -5.64 15.24
CA GLY A 380 -17.01 -4.97 16.29
C GLY A 380 -15.77 -4.26 15.74
N ASP A 381 -14.62 -4.52 16.37
CA ASP A 381 -13.33 -3.90 16.00
C ASP A 381 -12.81 -4.32 14.61
N ASN A 382 -13.38 -5.39 14.03
CA ASN A 382 -13.01 -5.89 12.70
C ASN A 382 -14.01 -5.51 11.60
N TYR A 383 -15.02 -4.69 11.91
CA TYR A 383 -16.00 -4.19 10.94
C TYR A 383 -15.32 -3.34 9.85
N GLN A 384 -15.54 -3.68 8.59
CA GLN A 384 -15.09 -2.94 7.42
C GLN A 384 -16.29 -2.62 6.53
N GLU A 385 -16.29 -1.44 5.91
CA GLU A 385 -17.42 -0.94 5.14
C GLU A 385 -16.95 -0.06 3.97
N ILE A 386 -17.49 -0.32 2.79
CA ILE A 386 -17.37 0.51 1.59
C ILE A 386 -18.73 1.14 1.34
N ARG A 387 -18.77 2.48 1.16
CA ARG A 387 -19.95 3.23 0.73
C ARG A 387 -19.67 3.94 -0.58
N LEU A 388 -20.45 3.67 -1.61
CA LEU A 388 -20.30 4.26 -2.94
C LEU A 388 -21.62 4.86 -3.43
N SER A 389 -21.57 6.11 -3.85
CA SER A 389 -22.65 6.70 -4.64
C SER A 389 -22.66 6.08 -6.03
N VAL A 390 -23.80 5.52 -6.41
CA VAL A 390 -24.03 4.79 -7.67
C VAL A 390 -25.32 5.28 -8.33
N THR A 391 -25.57 4.88 -9.57
CA THR A 391 -26.81 5.23 -10.29
C THR A 391 -27.60 3.97 -10.63
N ILE A 392 -28.91 3.99 -10.37
CA ILE A 392 -29.87 3.02 -10.92
C ILE A 392 -30.47 3.64 -12.19
N SER A 393 -30.25 2.97 -13.33
CA SER A 393 -30.74 3.37 -14.65
C SER A 393 -31.97 2.54 -15.07
N PRO A 394 -32.92 3.14 -15.81
CA PRO A 394 -34.15 2.49 -16.27
C PRO A 394 -33.96 1.62 -17.51
#